data_AF-A0A256ZSN5-F1
#
_entry.id   AF-A0A256ZSN5-F1
#
_cell.length_a   1.000
_cell.length_b   1.000
_cell.length_c   1.000
_cell.angle_alpha   90.00
_cell.angle_beta   90.00
_cell.angle_gamma   90.00
#
_symmetry.space_group_name_H-M   'P 1'
#
loop_
_entity.id
_entity.type
_entity.pdbx_description
1 polymer ?
#
loop_
_entity_poly.entity_id
_entity_poly.type
_entity_poly.pdbx_seq_one_letter_code
_entity_poly.pdbx_strand_id
1 'polypeptide(L)'
;MKGGIVAIVFIIALVATALAINSARNVSREGEAFVLEFSVDSGKGEVFFENIGTINMESQGSVRLRAEVVNIEGLDRIVLNGKAFLKSDEAKYEVLMPCIYSLNAECYRILMVIPGWDQPLRIKPGKYSLSVKLSWANAEGKGKVKLRIEPEITYASVEVVGAKPESTEGWCIAEGSTRSYSMLTSKPETVGGKCVFKVWIWFFNRNMEETFLEITDTGGKQYIAEHVKLMEKGMYREVLLEISVPRGNTYIIKTHAGKTILQQKIKC
;
A
#
# COMPACT_ATOMS: atom_id res chain seq x y z
N MET A 1 -6.31 -64.62 -20.17
CA MET A 1 -6.21 -64.37 -18.71
C MET A 1 -5.05 -63.43 -18.44
N LYS A 2 -5.38 -62.22 -17.95
CA LYS A 2 -4.72 -61.44 -16.88
C LYS A 2 -3.18 -61.26 -17.03
N GLY A 3 -2.65 -60.06 -17.31
CA GLY A 3 -2.72 -58.85 -16.47
C GLY A 3 -1.64 -58.94 -15.37
N GLY A 4 -0.77 -57.98 -15.09
CA GLY A 4 -0.45 -56.68 -15.68
C GLY A 4 0.84 -56.18 -15.03
N ILE A 5 1.56 -55.27 -15.69
CA ILE A 5 2.60 -54.46 -15.05
C ILE A 5 2.40 -53.04 -15.58
N VAL A 6 1.64 -52.26 -14.82
CA VAL A 6 1.58 -50.80 -14.94
C VAL A 6 1.66 -50.25 -13.51
N ALA A 7 2.39 -49.15 -13.36
CA ALA A 7 2.50 -48.29 -12.19
C ALA A 7 3.60 -48.61 -11.15
N ILE A 8 4.86 -48.35 -11.53
CA ILE A 8 5.89 -47.85 -10.59
C ILE A 8 6.29 -46.44 -11.07
N VAL A 9 5.34 -45.53 -11.02
CA VAL A 9 5.51 -44.06 -11.07
C VAL A 9 4.33 -43.54 -10.26
N PHE A 10 4.51 -42.56 -9.38
CA PHE A 10 3.50 -41.96 -8.46
C PHE A 10 3.45 -42.42 -6.99
N ILE A 11 4.59 -42.66 -6.32
CA ILE A 11 4.60 -42.63 -4.84
C ILE A 11 5.57 -41.57 -4.26
N ILE A 12 6.53 -41.06 -5.03
CA ILE A 12 7.49 -40.06 -4.51
C ILE A 12 7.02 -38.60 -4.70
N ALA A 13 6.01 -38.34 -5.55
CA ALA A 13 5.45 -37.00 -5.75
C ALA A 13 4.30 -36.63 -4.77
N LEU A 14 3.79 -37.58 -3.99
CA LEU A 14 2.68 -37.36 -3.04
C LEU A 14 3.14 -37.00 -1.62
N VAL A 15 4.44 -37.14 -1.33
CA VAL A 15 5.02 -36.77 -0.01
C VAL A 15 5.49 -35.31 0.00
N ALA A 16 5.74 -34.70 -1.16
CA ALA A 16 6.14 -33.29 -1.26
C ALA A 16 4.97 -32.30 -1.28
N THR A 17 3.73 -32.76 -1.52
CA THR A 17 2.53 -31.90 -1.55
C THR A 17 1.72 -31.92 -0.24
N ALA A 18 2.01 -32.82 0.70
CA ALA A 18 1.31 -32.89 1.98
C ALA A 18 1.98 -32.13 3.15
N LEU A 19 3.20 -31.60 2.95
CA LEU A 19 3.96 -30.91 4.02
C LEU A 19 3.85 -29.38 4.02
N ALA A 20 3.12 -28.78 3.06
CA ALA A 20 2.93 -27.34 3.00
C ALA A 20 1.68 -26.81 3.74
N ILE A 21 0.85 -27.67 4.36
CA ILE A 21 -0.50 -27.29 4.86
C ILE A 21 -0.58 -27.13 6.39
N ASN A 22 0.41 -27.58 7.19
CA ASN A 22 0.25 -27.66 8.65
C ASN A 22 1.06 -26.66 9.51
N SER A 23 1.61 -25.58 8.94
CA SER A 23 2.36 -24.58 9.72
C SER A 23 1.66 -23.24 9.92
N ALA A 24 0.38 -23.08 9.57
CA ALA A 24 -0.40 -21.92 10.01
C ALA A 24 -0.95 -22.18 11.43
N ARG A 25 -0.07 -22.19 12.45
CA ARG A 25 -0.48 -22.46 13.83
C ARG A 25 -1.01 -21.19 14.48
N ASN A 26 -2.31 -20.96 14.28
CA ASN A 26 -3.16 -19.96 14.93
C ASN A 26 -3.11 -18.55 14.32
N VAL A 27 -4.29 -18.10 13.91
CA VAL A 27 -4.60 -16.71 13.59
C VAL A 27 -5.64 -16.25 14.60
N SER A 28 -5.35 -15.19 15.33
CA SER A 28 -6.32 -14.54 16.21
C SER A 28 -6.50 -13.08 15.83
N ARG A 29 -7.68 -12.53 16.10
CA ARG A 29 -7.98 -11.11 15.87
C ARG A 29 -7.98 -10.35 17.19
N GLU A 30 -7.23 -9.27 17.26
CA GLU A 30 -7.19 -8.36 18.41
C GLU A 30 -7.47 -6.93 17.91
N GLY A 31 -8.67 -6.42 18.18
CA GLY A 31 -9.15 -5.18 17.58
C GLY A 31 -9.20 -5.25 16.04
N GLU A 32 -8.53 -4.32 15.37
CA GLU A 32 -8.40 -4.26 13.91
C GLU A 32 -7.16 -5.01 13.38
N ALA A 33 -6.36 -5.62 14.26
CA ALA A 33 -5.13 -6.32 13.89
C ALA A 33 -5.30 -7.85 13.89
N PHE A 34 -4.51 -8.50 13.04
CA PHE A 34 -4.37 -9.95 12.95
C PHE A 34 -3.07 -10.37 13.61
N VAL A 35 -3.13 -11.40 14.43
CA VAL A 35 -1.98 -11.95 15.13
C VAL A 35 -1.71 -13.33 14.57
N LEU A 36 -0.51 -13.52 14.01
CA LEU A 36 -0.03 -14.74 13.38
C LEU A 36 1.05 -15.36 14.28
N GLU A 37 0.90 -16.63 14.62
CA GLU A 37 1.93 -17.40 15.33
C GLU A 37 2.47 -18.51 14.42
N PHE A 38 3.80 -18.69 14.40
CA PHE A 38 4.44 -19.77 13.65
C PHE A 38 5.73 -20.23 14.34
N SER A 39 6.10 -21.47 14.06
CA SER A 39 7.33 -22.09 14.55
C SER A 39 8.44 -21.99 13.49
N VAL A 40 9.66 -21.77 13.96
CA VAL A 40 10.88 -21.73 13.16
C VAL A 40 11.75 -22.90 13.60
N ASP A 41 11.81 -23.92 12.76
CA ASP A 41 12.51 -25.18 13.07
C ASP A 41 13.79 -25.39 12.23
N SER A 42 14.04 -24.48 11.28
CA SER A 42 15.14 -24.55 10.30
C SER A 42 15.68 -23.17 9.97
N GLY A 43 16.94 -23.12 9.52
CA GLY A 43 17.64 -21.86 9.20
C GLY A 43 17.01 -21.04 8.07
N LYS A 44 16.19 -21.66 7.22
CA LYS A 44 15.36 -21.01 6.20
C LYS A 44 14.01 -21.72 6.15
N GLY A 45 12.97 -20.99 5.79
CA GLY A 45 11.66 -21.57 5.62
C GLY A 45 10.61 -20.54 5.24
N GLU A 46 9.40 -21.04 5.04
CA GLU A 46 8.24 -20.22 4.72
C GLU A 46 6.98 -20.80 5.37
N VAL A 47 6.02 -19.92 5.60
CA VAL A 47 4.69 -20.26 6.09
C VAL A 47 3.67 -19.41 5.35
N PHE A 48 2.53 -20.00 4.98
CA PHE A 48 1.44 -19.29 4.33
C PHE A 48 0.20 -19.34 5.21
N PHE A 49 -0.32 -18.16 5.52
CA PHE A 49 -1.58 -17.96 6.21
C PHE A 49 -2.62 -17.51 5.19
N GLU A 50 -3.50 -18.43 4.80
CA GLU A 50 -4.57 -18.15 3.87
C GLU A 50 -5.77 -17.51 4.58
N ASN A 51 -6.35 -16.48 3.95
CA ASN A 51 -7.59 -15.83 4.38
C ASN A 51 -7.65 -15.50 5.89
N ILE A 52 -6.63 -14.79 6.38
CA ILE A 52 -6.53 -14.37 7.80
C ILE A 52 -7.60 -13.37 8.20
N GLY A 53 -8.25 -12.74 7.21
CA GLY A 53 -9.32 -11.79 7.43
C GLY A 53 -9.83 -11.19 6.13
N THR A 54 -10.73 -10.23 6.27
CA THR A 54 -11.35 -9.53 5.15
C THR A 54 -11.22 -8.01 5.32
N ILE A 55 -10.85 -7.34 4.24
CA ILE A 55 -10.84 -5.88 4.12
C ILE A 55 -12.00 -5.49 3.21
N ASN A 56 -12.93 -4.68 3.73
CA ASN A 56 -14.08 -4.17 3.00
C ASN A 56 -13.80 -2.72 2.57
N MET A 57 -13.68 -2.49 1.26
CA MET A 57 -13.53 -1.16 0.69
C MET A 57 -14.86 -0.68 0.13
N GLU A 58 -15.59 0.13 0.91
CA GLU A 58 -16.91 0.66 0.52
C GLU A 58 -16.83 1.64 -0.66
N SER A 59 -15.75 2.42 -0.69
CA SER A 59 -15.44 3.33 -1.80
C SER A 59 -13.97 3.22 -2.16
N GLN A 60 -13.57 3.90 -3.23
CA GLN A 60 -12.17 3.96 -3.60
C GLN A 60 -11.35 4.53 -2.43
N GLY A 61 -10.18 3.94 -2.21
CA GLY A 61 -9.28 4.32 -1.15
C GLY A 61 -7.94 3.61 -1.27
N SER A 62 -7.18 3.64 -0.19
CA SER A 62 -5.84 3.06 -0.13
C SER A 62 -5.67 2.20 1.12
N VAL A 63 -4.86 1.17 1.01
CA VAL A 63 -4.46 0.29 2.11
C VAL A 63 -2.96 0.35 2.31
N ARG A 64 -2.54 0.45 3.57
CA ARG A 64 -1.15 0.21 3.98
C ARG A 64 -1.15 -0.85 5.08
N LEU A 65 -0.29 -1.84 4.97
CA LEU A 65 -0.13 -2.88 5.97
C LEU A 65 1.01 -2.50 6.89
N ARG A 66 0.77 -2.53 8.19
CA ARG A 66 1.82 -2.47 9.22
C ARG A 66 2.03 -3.86 9.78
N ALA A 67 3.28 -4.25 9.95
CA ALA A 67 3.64 -5.51 10.57
C ALA A 67 4.66 -5.28 11.67
N GLU A 68 4.45 -5.93 12.82
CA GLU A 68 5.28 -5.79 14.02
C GLU A 68 5.45 -7.16 14.67
N VAL A 69 6.70 -7.52 15.00
CA VAL A 69 6.97 -8.73 15.78
C VAL A 69 6.71 -8.42 17.25
N VAL A 70 5.67 -9.05 17.80
CA VAL A 70 5.22 -8.87 19.18
C VAL A 70 6.07 -9.70 20.15
N ASN A 71 6.47 -10.90 19.74
CA ASN A 71 7.27 -11.79 20.56
C ASN A 71 8.12 -12.73 19.70
N ILE A 72 9.30 -13.07 20.20
CA ILE A 72 10.20 -14.07 19.65
C ILE A 72 10.81 -14.88 20.79
N GLU A 73 10.72 -16.21 20.69
CA GLU A 73 11.20 -17.13 21.72
C GLU A 73 12.08 -18.20 21.08
N GLY A 74 13.22 -18.54 21.70
CA GLY A 74 14.07 -19.66 21.28
C GLY A 74 14.92 -19.44 20.02
N LEU A 75 14.98 -18.21 19.51
CA LEU A 75 15.80 -17.85 18.35
C LEU A 75 16.87 -16.84 18.76
N ASP A 76 18.11 -17.10 18.33
CA ASP A 76 19.25 -16.22 18.57
C ASP A 76 19.49 -15.28 17.37
N ARG A 77 19.03 -15.71 16.19
CA ARG A 77 19.21 -15.00 14.93
C ARG A 77 18.05 -15.29 14.00
N ILE A 78 17.57 -14.29 13.24
CA ILE A 78 16.60 -14.47 12.16
C ILE A 78 16.49 -13.20 11.30
N VAL A 79 16.18 -13.37 10.01
CA VAL A 79 15.64 -12.31 9.15
C VAL A 79 14.26 -12.73 8.68
N LEU A 80 13.24 -11.94 8.99
CA LEU A 80 11.85 -12.18 8.62
C LEU A 80 11.43 -11.26 7.47
N ASN A 81 10.86 -11.86 6.43
CA ASN A 81 10.27 -11.20 5.28
C ASN A 81 8.83 -11.68 5.09
N GLY A 82 8.07 -10.96 4.27
CA GLY A 82 6.73 -11.38 3.93
C GLY A 82 6.21 -10.81 2.63
N LYS A 83 5.05 -11.34 2.26
CA LYS A 83 4.21 -10.89 1.16
C LYS A 83 2.76 -11.01 1.58
N ALA A 84 2.00 -9.95 1.40
CA ALA A 84 0.56 -9.97 1.61
C ALA A 84 -0.17 -9.97 0.28
N PHE A 85 -1.30 -10.67 0.24
CA PHE A 85 -2.16 -10.79 -0.92
C PHE A 85 -3.56 -10.32 -0.55
N LEU A 86 -4.06 -9.33 -1.28
CA LEU A 86 -5.44 -8.90 -1.23
C LEU A 86 -6.13 -9.45 -2.47
N LYS A 87 -7.10 -10.34 -2.29
CA LYS A 87 -7.84 -10.97 -3.40
C LYS A 87 -9.33 -10.73 -3.27
N SER A 88 -9.91 -10.18 -4.32
CA SER A 88 -11.35 -10.12 -4.59
C SER A 88 -11.65 -10.89 -5.88
N ASP A 89 -12.92 -10.97 -6.26
CA ASP A 89 -13.33 -11.60 -7.51
C ASP A 89 -12.85 -10.83 -8.75
N GLU A 90 -12.64 -9.51 -8.63
CA GLU A 90 -12.32 -8.61 -9.75
C GLU A 90 -10.87 -8.14 -9.78
N ALA A 91 -10.18 -8.16 -8.63
CA ALA A 91 -8.85 -7.58 -8.48
C ALA A 91 -7.98 -8.36 -7.49
N LYS A 92 -6.69 -8.42 -7.80
CA LYS A 92 -5.64 -8.96 -6.94
C LYS A 92 -4.53 -7.94 -6.77
N TYR A 93 -4.12 -7.73 -5.53
CA TYR A 93 -2.98 -6.90 -5.16
C TYR A 93 -1.96 -7.72 -4.36
N GLU A 94 -0.68 -7.41 -4.56
CA GLU A 94 0.44 -7.98 -3.80
C GLU A 94 1.21 -6.85 -3.14
N VAL A 95 1.45 -6.98 -1.83
CA VAL A 95 2.27 -6.05 -1.05
C VAL A 95 3.51 -6.81 -0.58
N LEU A 96 4.67 -6.37 -1.06
CA LEU A 96 5.95 -6.91 -0.61
C LEU A 96 6.30 -6.31 0.75
N MET A 97 6.71 -7.15 1.70
CA MET A 97 7.09 -6.73 3.05
C MET A 97 8.50 -7.27 3.34
N PRO A 98 9.55 -6.78 2.66
CA PRO A 98 10.91 -7.18 2.95
C PRO A 98 11.36 -6.60 4.30
N CYS A 99 12.23 -7.32 5.01
CA CYS A 99 12.80 -6.88 6.27
C CYS A 99 11.75 -6.45 7.31
N ILE A 100 10.73 -7.29 7.52
CA ILE A 100 9.72 -7.06 8.58
C ILE A 100 10.43 -6.99 9.94
N TYR A 101 11.40 -7.87 10.16
CA TYR A 101 12.16 -7.93 11.40
C TYR A 101 13.51 -8.61 11.19
N SER A 102 14.50 -8.21 11.99
CA SER A 102 15.80 -8.87 12.05
C SER A 102 16.32 -8.94 13.47
N LEU A 103 16.78 -10.12 13.88
CA LEU A 103 17.48 -10.35 15.14
C LEU A 103 18.90 -10.82 14.82
N ASN A 104 19.90 -10.10 15.33
CA ASN A 104 21.33 -10.43 15.19
C ASN A 104 21.78 -10.80 13.77
N ALA A 105 21.10 -10.25 12.76
CA ALA A 105 21.36 -10.47 11.35
C ALA A 105 21.09 -9.17 10.59
N GLU A 106 21.88 -8.92 9.56
CA GLU A 106 21.63 -7.80 8.68
C GLU A 106 20.47 -8.14 7.73
N CYS A 107 19.55 -7.20 7.56
CA CYS A 107 18.52 -7.29 6.54
C CYS A 107 18.72 -6.21 5.49
N TYR A 108 18.88 -6.66 4.25
CA TYR A 108 19.08 -5.78 3.11
C TYR A 108 17.80 -5.64 2.33
N ARG A 109 17.44 -4.39 2.06
CA ARG A 109 16.29 -4.03 1.27
C ARG A 109 16.72 -3.08 0.16
N ILE A 110 16.20 -3.31 -1.05
CA ILE A 110 16.35 -2.36 -2.17
C ILE A 110 15.71 -1.03 -1.77
N LEU A 111 16.41 0.09 -1.98
CA LEU A 111 15.95 1.46 -1.70
C LEU A 111 14.84 1.92 -2.67
N MET A 112 13.80 1.12 -2.82
CA MET A 112 12.61 1.40 -3.60
C MET A 112 11.41 1.47 -2.65
N VAL A 113 10.55 2.46 -2.88
CA VAL A 113 9.28 2.60 -2.16
C VAL A 113 8.34 1.49 -2.60
N ILE A 114 7.76 0.77 -1.64
CA ILE A 114 6.88 -0.38 -1.88
C ILE A 114 5.43 0.04 -1.56
N PRO A 115 4.55 0.10 -2.57
CA PRO A 115 3.12 0.34 -2.37
C PRO A 115 2.49 -0.69 -1.43
N GLY A 116 1.72 -0.19 -0.47
CA GLY A 116 1.05 -0.98 0.55
C GLY A 116 1.92 -1.31 1.76
N TRP A 117 3.21 -0.99 1.73
CA TRP A 117 4.14 -1.17 2.85
C TRP A 117 4.66 0.18 3.34
N ASP A 118 5.37 0.95 2.50
CA ASP A 118 5.89 2.27 2.89
C ASP A 118 4.89 3.38 2.61
N GLN A 119 4.24 3.30 1.45
CA GLN A 119 3.22 4.24 1.00
C GLN A 119 1.87 3.53 0.83
N PRO A 120 0.73 4.22 0.97
CA PRO A 120 -0.58 3.64 0.73
C PRO A 120 -0.70 3.06 -0.69
N LEU A 121 -1.25 1.85 -0.81
CA LEU A 121 -1.60 1.25 -2.09
C LEU A 121 -3.06 1.55 -2.41
N ARG A 122 -3.31 2.26 -3.51
CA ARG A 122 -4.67 2.53 -4.01
C ARG A 122 -5.32 1.22 -4.46
N ILE A 123 -6.50 0.94 -3.93
CA ILE A 123 -7.29 -0.24 -4.27
C ILE A 123 -8.73 0.15 -4.64
N LYS A 124 -9.32 -0.62 -5.55
CA LYS A 124 -10.70 -0.42 -5.98
C LYS A 124 -11.68 -0.79 -4.86
N PRO A 125 -12.91 -0.24 -4.87
CA PRO A 125 -13.99 -0.73 -4.03
C PRO A 125 -14.14 -2.25 -4.17
N GLY A 126 -14.53 -2.92 -3.09
CA GLY A 126 -14.73 -4.37 -3.09
C GLY A 126 -14.39 -5.04 -1.76
N LYS A 127 -14.68 -6.33 -1.69
CA LYS A 127 -14.40 -7.18 -0.53
C LYS A 127 -13.17 -8.04 -0.82
N TYR A 128 -12.11 -7.85 -0.05
CA TYR A 128 -10.83 -8.52 -0.26
C TYR A 128 -10.53 -9.49 0.86
N SER A 129 -10.25 -10.75 0.52
CA SER A 129 -9.59 -11.68 1.44
C SER A 129 -8.10 -11.28 1.58
N LEU A 130 -7.62 -11.23 2.81
CA LEU A 130 -6.22 -10.97 3.13
C LEU A 130 -5.53 -12.31 3.43
N SER A 131 -4.43 -12.59 2.73
CA SER A 131 -3.55 -13.73 3.02
C SER A 131 -2.11 -13.26 3.14
N VAL A 132 -1.30 -13.94 3.93
CA VAL A 132 0.09 -13.53 4.17
C VAL A 132 1.02 -14.73 4.05
N LYS A 133 2.04 -14.59 3.21
CA LYS A 133 3.18 -15.50 3.15
C LYS A 133 4.34 -14.87 3.90
N LEU A 134 4.84 -15.55 4.92
CA LEU A 134 6.06 -15.17 5.62
C LEU A 134 7.19 -16.09 5.19
N SER A 135 8.39 -15.55 5.11
CA SER A 135 9.61 -16.32 4.87
C SER A 135 10.72 -15.82 5.75
N TRP A 136 11.57 -16.74 6.20
CA TRP A 136 12.73 -16.42 7.00
C TRP A 136 14.01 -17.00 6.44
N ALA A 137 15.11 -16.34 6.78
CA ALA A 137 16.45 -16.79 6.48
C ALA A 137 17.41 -16.48 7.64
N ASN A 138 18.57 -17.14 7.62
CA ASN A 138 19.62 -17.00 8.63
C ASN A 138 19.13 -17.24 10.05
N ALA A 139 18.16 -18.15 10.22
CA ALA A 139 17.66 -18.49 11.54
C ALA A 139 18.63 -19.40 12.29
N GLU A 140 18.94 -19.05 13.54
CA GLU A 140 19.73 -19.86 14.47
C GLU A 140 18.90 -20.11 15.74
N GLY A 141 18.87 -21.35 16.20
CA GLY A 141 17.94 -21.82 17.23
C GLY A 141 16.66 -22.43 16.67
N LYS A 142 15.74 -22.79 17.57
CA LYS A 142 14.39 -23.28 17.24
C LYS A 142 13.40 -22.60 18.16
N GLY A 143 12.35 -22.06 17.58
CA GLY A 143 11.55 -21.11 18.31
C GLY A 143 10.20 -20.79 17.73
N LYS A 144 9.57 -19.79 18.32
CA LYS A 144 8.26 -19.28 17.91
C LYS A 144 8.33 -17.79 17.68
N VAL A 145 7.57 -17.34 16.70
CA VAL A 145 7.41 -15.93 16.37
C VAL A 145 5.93 -15.58 16.42
N LYS A 146 5.61 -14.47 17.07
CA LYS A 146 4.27 -13.88 17.10
C LYS A 146 4.32 -12.54 16.37
N LEU A 147 3.63 -12.45 15.23
CA LEU A 147 3.59 -11.27 14.37
C LEU A 147 2.20 -10.64 14.39
N ARG A 148 2.12 -9.34 14.63
CA ARG A 148 0.90 -8.53 14.47
C ARG A 148 0.91 -7.87 13.10
N ILE A 149 -0.21 -7.95 12.39
CA ILE A 149 -0.44 -7.29 11.10
C ILE A 149 -1.69 -6.44 11.20
N GLU A 150 -1.57 -5.17 10.88
CA GLU A 150 -2.65 -4.20 10.97
C GLU A 150 -2.85 -3.48 9.63
N PRO A 151 -4.01 -3.62 8.98
CA PRO A 151 -4.35 -2.86 7.79
C PRO A 151 -4.82 -1.45 8.15
N GLU A 152 -4.10 -0.45 7.65
CA GLU A 152 -4.52 0.95 7.68
C GLU A 152 -5.30 1.29 6.40
N ILE A 153 -6.60 1.54 6.55
CA ILE A 153 -7.48 1.92 5.46
C ILE A 153 -7.66 3.44 5.44
N THR A 154 -7.58 4.03 4.25
CA THR A 154 -7.89 5.44 4.03
C THR A 154 -8.84 5.60 2.85
N TYR A 155 -9.90 6.38 3.02
CA TYR A 155 -10.85 6.67 1.95
C TYR A 155 -10.54 8.04 1.36
N ALA A 156 -9.62 8.07 0.40
CA ALA A 156 -9.30 9.24 -0.40
C ALA A 156 -9.31 8.89 -1.89
N SER A 157 -9.73 9.83 -2.72
CA SER A 157 -9.73 9.67 -4.18
C SER A 157 -9.16 10.89 -4.88
N VAL A 158 -8.52 10.63 -6.02
CA VAL A 158 -8.11 11.62 -7.01
C VAL A 158 -8.71 11.19 -8.34
N GLU A 159 -9.43 12.11 -8.96
CA GLU A 159 -10.02 11.92 -10.28
C GLU A 159 -9.58 13.04 -11.22
N VAL A 160 -9.17 12.68 -12.43
CA VAL A 160 -8.86 13.66 -13.47
C VAL A 160 -10.17 14.12 -14.08
N VAL A 161 -10.54 15.37 -13.86
CA VAL A 161 -11.81 15.95 -14.33
C VAL A 161 -11.61 16.91 -15.51
N GLY A 162 -10.37 17.18 -15.91
CA GLY A 162 -10.05 17.95 -17.11
C GLY A 162 -8.60 18.43 -17.15
N ALA A 163 -8.32 19.38 -18.03
CA ALA A 163 -7.02 20.04 -18.15
C ALA A 163 -6.94 21.33 -17.32
N LYS A 164 -8.04 22.10 -17.29
CA LYS A 164 -8.13 23.44 -16.72
C LYS A 164 -9.56 23.73 -16.24
N PRO A 165 -9.76 24.47 -15.14
CA PRO A 165 -11.08 24.88 -14.71
C PRO A 165 -11.66 26.03 -15.56
N GLU A 166 -12.98 26.14 -15.61
CA GLU A 166 -13.68 27.23 -16.31
C GLU A 166 -13.39 28.60 -15.68
N SER A 167 -13.30 28.65 -14.34
CA SER A 167 -12.94 29.83 -13.56
C SER A 167 -12.02 29.45 -12.40
N THR A 168 -11.15 30.39 -12.01
CA THR A 168 -10.28 30.29 -10.83
C THR A 168 -10.61 31.36 -9.79
N GLU A 169 -11.76 32.00 -9.91
CA GLU A 169 -12.21 33.00 -8.95
C GLU A 169 -12.35 32.38 -7.54
N GLY A 170 -11.71 33.01 -6.55
CA GLY A 170 -11.70 32.51 -5.18
C GLY A 170 -10.78 31.32 -4.91
N TRP A 171 -9.96 30.89 -5.89
CA TRP A 171 -8.98 29.83 -5.69
C TRP A 171 -7.74 30.35 -4.98
N CYS A 172 -7.12 29.49 -4.17
CA CYS A 172 -5.87 29.80 -3.49
C CYS A 172 -4.68 29.30 -4.32
N ILE A 173 -3.67 30.15 -4.46
CA ILE A 173 -2.40 29.81 -5.10
C ILE A 173 -1.49 29.15 -4.05
N ALA A 174 -0.97 27.98 -4.37
CA ALA A 174 -0.07 27.24 -3.50
C ALA A 174 1.26 27.97 -3.32
N GLU A 175 1.85 27.82 -2.14
CA GLU A 175 3.23 28.23 -1.87
C GLU A 175 4.18 27.53 -2.85
N GLY A 176 5.19 28.25 -3.33
CA GLY A 176 6.14 27.76 -4.33
C GLY A 176 5.67 27.90 -5.79
N SER A 177 4.42 28.33 -6.02
CA SER A 177 3.93 28.63 -7.37
C SER A 177 4.65 29.81 -8.02
N THR A 178 4.85 29.75 -9.34
CA THR A 178 5.52 30.76 -10.16
C THR A 178 4.77 30.98 -11.48
N ARG A 179 5.36 31.78 -12.38
CA ARG A 179 4.87 31.94 -13.77
C ARG A 179 5.19 30.75 -14.68
N SER A 180 6.09 29.87 -14.27
CA SER A 180 6.51 28.71 -15.09
C SER A 180 5.89 27.40 -14.62
N TYR A 181 5.36 27.36 -13.41
CA TYR A 181 4.61 26.24 -12.87
C TYR A 181 3.78 26.72 -11.69
N SER A 182 2.57 26.20 -11.51
CA SER A 182 1.69 26.64 -10.44
C SER A 182 0.72 25.53 -10.05
N MET A 183 0.29 25.60 -8.79
CA MET A 183 -0.80 24.77 -8.25
C MET A 183 -1.81 25.71 -7.63
N LEU A 184 -3.07 25.59 -8.05
CA LEU A 184 -4.18 26.31 -7.46
C LEU A 184 -5.17 25.30 -6.87
N THR A 185 -5.85 25.71 -5.81
CA THR A 185 -6.88 24.89 -5.17
C THR A 185 -8.17 25.65 -5.02
N SER A 186 -9.30 24.98 -5.27
CA SER A 186 -10.61 25.55 -5.00
C SER A 186 -10.89 25.58 -3.50
N LYS A 187 -11.91 26.34 -3.10
CA LYS A 187 -12.48 26.22 -1.76
C LYS A 187 -13.01 24.78 -1.56
N PRO A 188 -12.78 24.17 -0.38
CA PRO A 188 -13.34 22.85 -0.08
C PRO A 188 -14.85 22.91 0.17
N GLU A 189 -15.53 21.86 -0.27
CA GLU A 189 -16.96 21.63 -0.09
C GLU A 189 -17.20 20.31 0.64
N THR A 190 -18.35 20.16 1.29
CA THR A 190 -18.74 18.89 1.91
C THR A 190 -19.78 18.19 1.05
N VAL A 191 -19.44 17.02 0.53
CA VAL A 191 -20.33 16.20 -0.29
C VAL A 191 -20.35 14.78 0.29
N GLY A 192 -21.54 14.29 0.68
CA GLY A 192 -21.69 12.94 1.21
C GLY A 192 -20.82 12.63 2.44
N GLY A 193 -20.57 13.62 3.30
CA GLY A 193 -19.71 13.48 4.48
C GLY A 193 -18.20 13.53 4.20
N LYS A 194 -17.79 13.68 2.95
CA LYS A 194 -16.40 13.86 2.53
C LYS A 194 -16.10 15.32 2.23
N CYS A 195 -14.83 15.70 2.36
CA CYS A 195 -14.34 16.99 1.90
C CYS A 195 -13.86 16.86 0.46
N VAL A 196 -14.46 17.64 -0.43
CA VAL A 196 -14.17 17.63 -1.86
C VAL A 196 -13.63 18.98 -2.28
N PHE A 197 -12.55 19.00 -3.04
CA PHE A 197 -11.98 20.22 -3.62
C PHE A 197 -11.27 19.90 -4.93
N LYS A 198 -11.05 20.93 -5.74
CA LYS A 198 -10.34 20.82 -7.01
C LYS A 198 -8.92 21.34 -6.88
N VAL A 199 -8.01 20.70 -7.61
CA VAL A 199 -6.60 21.11 -7.71
C VAL A 199 -6.26 21.25 -9.18
N TRP A 200 -5.81 22.42 -9.59
CA TRP A 200 -5.33 22.67 -10.94
C TRP A 200 -3.82 22.87 -10.90
N ILE A 201 -3.10 22.03 -11.64
CA ILE A 201 -1.64 22.05 -11.71
C ILE A 201 -1.26 22.30 -13.16
N TRP A 202 -0.31 23.21 -13.39
CA TRP A 202 0.24 23.42 -14.72
C TRP A 202 1.73 23.72 -14.69
N PHE A 203 2.39 23.38 -15.80
CA PHE A 203 3.82 23.58 -16.05
C PHE A 203 4.00 24.17 -17.44
N PHE A 204 4.75 25.26 -17.54
CA PHE A 204 5.27 25.79 -18.80
C PHE A 204 6.52 25.00 -19.22
N ASN A 205 6.35 23.69 -19.40
CA ASN A 205 7.38 22.77 -19.86
C ASN A 205 6.72 21.55 -20.50
N ARG A 206 6.87 21.40 -21.81
CA ARG A 206 6.26 20.29 -22.57
C ARG A 206 6.82 18.92 -22.21
N ASN A 207 8.04 18.88 -21.67
CA ASN A 207 8.74 17.64 -21.33
C ASN A 207 8.29 17.04 -19.99
N MET A 208 7.43 17.74 -19.25
CA MET A 208 6.88 17.25 -17.99
C MET A 208 5.59 16.48 -18.26
N GLU A 209 5.68 15.16 -18.37
CA GLU A 209 4.53 14.30 -18.69
C GLU A 209 3.69 13.96 -17.47
N GLU A 210 4.28 14.02 -16.28
CA GLU A 210 3.64 13.69 -15.02
C GLU A 210 4.22 14.52 -13.87
N THR A 211 3.49 14.55 -12.76
CA THR A 211 3.94 15.11 -11.49
C THR A 211 3.53 14.21 -10.34
N PHE A 212 4.30 14.21 -9.25
CA PHE A 212 3.98 13.44 -8.06
C PHE A 212 3.08 14.26 -7.14
N LEU A 213 1.90 13.72 -6.80
CA LEU A 213 0.91 14.29 -5.91
C LEU A 213 0.94 13.58 -4.57
N GLU A 214 1.07 14.36 -3.49
CA GLU A 214 0.98 13.85 -2.12
C GLU A 214 -0.08 14.60 -1.34
N ILE A 215 -0.87 13.87 -0.55
CA ILE A 215 -1.80 14.45 0.42
C ILE A 215 -1.59 13.79 1.76
N THR A 216 -1.28 14.62 2.75
CA THR A 216 -1.06 14.22 4.14
C THR A 216 -1.95 15.05 5.05
N ASP A 217 -2.33 14.54 6.21
CA ASP A 217 -2.85 15.42 7.27
C ASP A 217 -1.69 16.12 8.02
N THR A 218 -2.03 17.07 8.89
CA THR A 218 -1.03 17.75 9.74
C THR A 218 -0.36 16.84 10.76
N GLY A 219 -0.89 15.64 11.01
CA GLY A 219 -0.28 14.61 11.85
C GLY A 219 0.73 13.72 11.11
N GLY A 220 0.87 13.90 9.79
CA GLY A 220 1.78 13.12 8.94
C GLY A 220 1.18 11.84 8.37
N LYS A 221 -0.13 11.58 8.56
CA LYS A 221 -0.81 10.44 7.92
C LYS A 221 -0.95 10.71 6.42
N GLN A 222 -0.43 9.81 5.59
CA GLN A 222 -0.51 9.90 4.13
C GLN A 222 -1.81 9.27 3.62
N TYR A 223 -2.52 10.01 2.76
CA TYR A 223 -3.80 9.61 2.15
C TYR A 223 -3.63 9.30 0.65
N ILE A 224 -2.86 10.13 -0.05
CA ILE A 224 -2.58 10.01 -1.48
C ILE A 224 -1.07 10.19 -1.69
N ALA A 225 -0.50 9.35 -2.54
CA ALA A 225 0.89 9.38 -2.97
C ALA A 225 1.00 8.68 -4.33
N GLU A 226 0.83 9.43 -5.42
CA GLU A 226 0.82 8.85 -6.76
C GLU A 226 1.31 9.82 -7.84
N HIS A 227 1.77 9.27 -8.97
CA HIS A 227 2.09 10.05 -10.16
C HIS A 227 0.81 10.36 -10.94
N VAL A 228 0.62 11.63 -11.26
CA VAL A 228 -0.52 12.13 -12.03
C VAL A 228 -0.03 12.56 -13.40
N LYS A 229 -0.66 12.01 -14.45
CA LYS A 229 -0.36 12.37 -15.83
C LYS A 229 -0.89 13.76 -16.17
N LEU A 230 -0.08 14.53 -16.87
CA LEU A 230 -0.38 15.88 -17.33
C LEU A 230 -0.84 15.87 -18.79
N MET A 231 -1.87 16.63 -19.10
CA MET A 231 -2.41 16.78 -20.45
C MET A 231 -1.63 17.85 -21.20
N GLU A 232 -1.34 17.62 -22.48
CA GLU A 232 -0.72 18.65 -23.33
C GLU A 232 -1.73 19.71 -23.74
N LYS A 233 -1.40 20.97 -23.50
CA LYS A 233 -2.21 22.12 -23.93
C LYS A 233 -1.32 23.23 -24.46
N GLY A 234 -1.05 23.20 -25.76
CA GLY A 234 -0.20 24.21 -26.40
C GLY A 234 1.22 24.16 -25.84
N MET A 235 1.64 25.21 -25.14
CA MET A 235 2.98 25.28 -24.52
C MET A 235 3.02 24.72 -23.08
N TYR A 236 1.87 24.35 -22.53
CA TYR A 236 1.73 23.90 -21.16
C TYR A 236 1.45 22.41 -21.08
N ARG A 237 1.80 21.84 -19.92
CA ARG A 237 1.34 20.55 -19.44
C ARG A 237 0.49 20.83 -18.20
N GLU A 238 -0.78 20.44 -18.22
CA GLU A 238 -1.72 20.80 -17.16
C GLU A 238 -2.71 19.69 -16.84
N VAL A 239 -3.23 19.70 -15.61
CA VAL A 239 -4.27 18.76 -15.17
C VAL A 239 -5.15 19.43 -14.13
N LEU A 240 -6.45 19.21 -14.24
CA LEU A 240 -7.45 19.54 -13.26
C LEU A 240 -7.91 18.25 -12.58
N LEU A 241 -7.75 18.22 -11.26
CA LEU A 241 -8.07 17.11 -10.40
C LEU A 241 -9.25 17.47 -9.50
N GLU A 242 -10.11 16.49 -9.24
CA GLU A 242 -11.03 16.51 -8.12
C GLU A 242 -10.51 15.55 -7.06
N ILE A 243 -10.43 16.05 -5.82
CA ILE A 243 -9.87 15.34 -4.69
C ILE A 243 -10.96 15.21 -3.64
N SER A 244 -11.18 13.99 -3.16
CA SER A 244 -12.07 13.71 -2.05
C SER A 244 -11.27 13.08 -0.91
N VAL A 245 -11.38 13.64 0.30
CA VAL A 245 -10.72 13.16 1.52
C VAL A 245 -11.72 13.12 2.68
N PRO A 246 -11.43 12.41 3.78
CA PRO A 246 -12.28 12.45 4.97
C PRO A 246 -12.41 13.87 5.53
N ARG A 247 -13.53 14.15 6.20
CA ARG A 247 -13.74 15.44 6.88
C ARG A 247 -13.01 15.47 8.23
N GLY A 248 -12.77 16.66 8.76
CA GLY A 248 -12.34 16.90 10.14
C GLY A 248 -10.83 17.03 10.32
N ASN A 249 -10.07 17.15 9.22
CA ASN A 249 -8.62 17.29 9.24
C ASN A 249 -8.18 18.47 8.40
N THR A 250 -7.04 19.05 8.76
CA THR A 250 -6.31 19.93 7.86
C THR A 250 -5.34 19.10 7.03
N TYR A 251 -5.46 19.23 5.71
CA TYR A 251 -4.65 18.52 4.74
C TYR A 251 -3.56 19.41 4.16
N ILE A 252 -2.40 18.82 3.93
CA ILE A 252 -1.27 19.40 3.21
C ILE A 252 -1.20 18.69 1.85
N ILE A 253 -1.52 19.43 0.79
CA ILE A 253 -1.38 18.97 -0.59
C ILE A 253 -0.02 19.42 -1.11
N LYS A 254 0.73 18.50 -1.71
CA LYS A 254 2.02 18.77 -2.32
C LYS A 254 2.07 18.27 -3.76
N THR A 255 2.75 19.02 -4.61
CA THR A 255 3.05 18.62 -5.98
C THR A 255 4.49 18.97 -6.31
N HIS A 256 5.17 18.11 -7.07
CA HIS A 256 6.61 18.26 -7.35
C HIS A 256 6.88 18.85 -8.73
N ALA A 257 7.65 19.93 -8.76
CA ALA A 257 8.14 20.64 -9.94
C ALA A 257 9.67 20.51 -10.03
N GLY A 258 10.16 19.34 -10.40
CA GLY A 258 11.59 19.04 -10.35
C GLY A 258 12.08 19.01 -8.89
N LYS A 259 12.88 20.00 -8.48
CA LYS A 259 13.36 20.13 -7.08
C LYS A 259 12.47 21.02 -6.21
N THR A 260 11.50 21.71 -6.80
CA THR A 260 10.60 22.60 -6.08
C THR A 260 9.34 21.84 -5.67
N ILE A 261 8.87 22.07 -4.45
CA ILE A 261 7.58 21.55 -3.97
C ILE A 261 6.59 22.69 -3.94
N LEU A 262 5.45 22.51 -4.62
CA LEU A 262 4.28 23.37 -4.45
C LEU A 262 3.46 22.84 -3.30
N GLN A 263 3.03 23.69 -2.39
CA GLN A 263 2.31 23.26 -1.19
C GLN A 263 1.10 24.13 -0.88
N GLN A 264 -0.01 23.50 -0.54
CA GLN A 264 -1.21 24.17 -0.05
C GLN A 264 -1.76 23.46 1.19
N LYS A 265 -2.21 24.24 2.17
CA LYS A 265 -3.01 23.74 3.29
C LYS A 265 -4.49 23.94 3.00
N ILE A 266 -5.29 22.90 3.17
CA ILE A 266 -6.74 22.95 3.04
C ILE A 266 -7.37 22.45 4.34
N LYS A 267 -8.23 23.28 4.92
CA LYS A 267 -9.01 22.89 6.09
C LYS A 267 -10.30 22.23 5.63
N CYS A 268 -10.40 20.94 5.96
CA CYS A 268 -11.60 20.15 5.99
C CYS A 268 -11.95 19.86 7.47
#